data_AF-A0A3A6EHI6-F1
#
_entry.id   AF-A0A3A6EHI6-F1
#
_cell.length_a   1.000
_cell.length_b   1.000
_cell.length_c   1.000
_cell.angle_alpha   90.00
_cell.angle_beta   90.00
_cell.angle_gamma   90.00
#
_symmetry.space_group_name_H-M   'P 1'
#
loop_
_entity.id
_entity.type
_entity.pdbx_description
1 polymer ?
#
loop_
_entity_poly.entity_id
_entity_poly.type
_entity_poly.pdbx_seq_one_letter_code
_entity_poly.pdbx_strand_id
1 'polypeptide(L)'
;MTLEEALRFIDPETDMDALAEAEYYGGFNGKEQAAQKLKEASRMVVDFIRRVSWHDAKTPPPVHDESWENAGEKHCCIMSELVWVCCESRNTMKGWIENGKWYIEDGRPAADTPYGAVKFWAPLLEPPEVAK
;
A
#
# COMPACT_ATOMS: atom_id res chain seq x y z
N MET A 1 19.49 0.19 -4.67
CA MET A 1 18.26 -0.57 -4.95
C MET A 1 17.08 0.34 -4.70
N THR A 2 16.19 0.53 -5.68
CA THR A 2 14.90 1.23 -5.51
C THR A 2 13.84 0.27 -4.96
N LEU A 3 12.64 0.76 -4.62
CA LEU A 3 11.55 -0.11 -4.17
C LEU A 3 11.05 -1.00 -5.31
N GLU A 4 10.98 -0.49 -6.54
CA GLU A 4 10.61 -1.25 -7.73
C GLU A 4 11.64 -2.35 -8.01
N GLU A 5 12.93 -2.05 -7.87
CA GLU A 5 13.99 -3.06 -7.98
C GLU A 5 13.89 -4.11 -6.86
N ALA A 6 13.63 -3.69 -5.62
CA ALA A 6 13.44 -4.62 -4.50
C ALA A 6 12.23 -5.52 -4.72
N LEU A 7 11.12 -4.98 -5.24
CA LEU A 7 9.92 -5.73 -5.58
C LEU A 7 10.21 -6.84 -6.60
N ARG A 8 11.05 -6.58 -7.61
CA ARG A 8 11.45 -7.63 -8.57
C ARG A 8 12.12 -8.85 -7.94
N PHE A 9 12.77 -8.71 -6.78
CA PHE A 9 13.41 -9.82 -6.08
C PHE A 9 12.46 -10.57 -5.12
N ILE A 10 11.24 -10.06 -4.90
CA ILE A 10 10.29 -10.58 -3.90
C ILE A 10 8.96 -11.00 -4.55
N ASP A 11 8.59 -10.37 -5.65
CA ASP A 11 7.37 -10.66 -6.39
C ASP A 11 7.50 -12.04 -7.06
N PRO A 12 6.62 -13.01 -6.73
CA PRO A 12 6.65 -14.35 -7.32
C PRO A 12 6.53 -14.39 -8.85
N GLU A 13 6.06 -13.31 -9.49
CA GLU A 13 6.00 -13.24 -10.95
C GLU A 13 7.36 -12.91 -11.60
N THR A 14 8.32 -12.40 -10.82
CA THR A 14 9.60 -11.89 -11.35
C THR A 14 10.85 -12.31 -10.55
N ASP A 15 10.67 -12.87 -9.36
CA ASP A 15 11.74 -13.21 -8.41
C ASP A 15 12.80 -14.14 -9.01
N MET A 16 12.39 -15.19 -9.69
CA MET A 16 13.28 -16.19 -10.28
C MET A 16 14.19 -15.59 -11.36
N ASP A 17 13.65 -14.74 -12.24
CA ASP A 17 14.43 -14.10 -13.30
C ASP A 17 15.42 -13.09 -12.71
N ALA A 18 14.99 -12.30 -11.72
CA ALA A 18 15.85 -11.33 -11.05
C ALA A 18 17.00 -12.01 -10.28
N LEU A 19 16.72 -13.13 -9.60
CA LEU A 19 17.72 -13.93 -8.92
C LEU A 19 18.69 -14.57 -9.91
N ALA A 20 18.21 -15.14 -11.01
CA ALA A 20 19.05 -15.73 -12.05
C ALA A 20 19.98 -14.70 -12.71
N GLU A 21 19.46 -13.50 -12.99
CA GLU A 21 20.24 -12.38 -13.51
C GLU A 21 21.37 -11.98 -12.53
N ALA A 22 21.05 -11.88 -11.23
CA ALA A 22 22.02 -11.58 -10.20
C ALA A 22 23.08 -12.69 -10.05
N GLU A 23 22.69 -13.96 -10.13
CA GLU A 23 23.63 -15.08 -10.12
C GLU A 23 24.55 -15.05 -11.34
N TYR A 24 24.00 -14.81 -12.53
CA TYR A 24 24.76 -14.77 -13.78
C TYR A 24 25.83 -13.68 -13.78
N TYR A 25 25.45 -12.44 -13.44
CA TYR A 25 26.40 -11.32 -13.40
C TYR A 25 27.37 -11.40 -12.22
N GLY A 26 27.04 -12.14 -11.16
CA GLY A 26 27.93 -12.33 -10.02
C GLY A 26 29.07 -13.34 -10.26
N GLY A 27 29.06 -14.06 -11.38
CA GLY A 27 30.11 -15.01 -11.75
C GLY A 27 30.35 -16.08 -10.67
N PHE A 28 31.60 -16.25 -10.24
CA PHE A 28 31.97 -17.23 -9.21
C PHE A 28 31.28 -16.99 -7.86
N ASN A 29 30.89 -15.74 -7.57
CA ASN A 29 30.17 -15.35 -6.35
C ASN A 29 28.67 -15.13 -6.61
N GLY A 30 28.12 -15.65 -7.71
CA GLY A 30 26.75 -15.42 -8.16
C GLY A 30 25.70 -15.65 -7.06
N LYS A 31 25.76 -16.80 -6.39
CA LYS A 31 24.84 -17.15 -5.31
C LYS A 31 24.92 -16.20 -4.12
N GLU A 32 26.13 -15.75 -3.77
CA GLU A 32 26.32 -14.81 -2.66
C GLU A 32 25.77 -13.43 -3.01
N GLN A 33 25.96 -12.97 -4.26
CA GLN A 33 25.38 -11.71 -4.73
C GLN A 33 23.86 -11.75 -4.81
N ALA A 34 23.28 -12.84 -5.32
CA ALA A 34 21.83 -13.01 -5.36
C ALA A 34 21.22 -13.02 -3.95
N ALA A 35 21.84 -13.74 -3.00
CA ALA A 35 21.44 -13.74 -1.61
C ALA A 35 21.53 -12.34 -0.96
N GLN A 36 22.59 -11.59 -1.25
CA GLN A 36 22.75 -10.23 -0.74
C GLN A 36 21.68 -9.28 -1.31
N LYS A 37 21.39 -9.35 -2.61
CA LYS A 37 20.31 -8.56 -3.23
C LYS A 37 18.94 -8.90 -2.64
N LEU A 38 18.63 -10.19 -2.46
CA LEU A 38 17.38 -10.62 -1.83
C LEU A 38 17.27 -10.11 -0.39
N LYS A 39 18.37 -10.11 0.37
CA LYS A 39 18.40 -9.60 1.74
C LYS A 39 18.18 -8.08 1.79
N GLU A 40 18.79 -7.33 0.87
CA GLU A 40 18.59 -5.89 0.74
C GLU A 40 17.15 -5.57 0.35
N ALA A 41 16.60 -6.27 -0.65
CA ALA A 41 15.21 -6.14 -1.06
C ALA A 41 14.25 -6.42 0.10
N SER A 42 14.46 -7.54 0.80
CA SER A 42 13.64 -7.95 1.95
C SER A 42 13.67 -6.91 3.06
N ARG A 43 14.85 -6.35 3.36
CA ARG A 43 14.98 -5.28 4.36
C ARG A 43 14.19 -4.04 3.93
N MET A 44 14.31 -3.62 2.67
CA MET A 44 13.59 -2.45 2.17
C MET A 44 12.06 -2.62 2.25
N VAL A 45 11.54 -3.77 1.83
CA VAL A 45 10.09 -4.05 1.90
C VAL A 45 9.62 -4.17 3.35
N VAL A 46 10.37 -4.85 4.23
CA VAL A 46 10.03 -4.94 5.65
C VAL A 46 10.05 -3.57 6.32
N ASP A 47 11.04 -2.73 6.03
CA ASP A 47 11.12 -1.37 6.57
C ASP A 47 9.98 -0.50 6.04
N PHE A 48 9.60 -0.65 4.77
CA PHE A 48 8.41 -0.01 4.21
C PHE A 48 7.14 -0.45 4.93
N ILE A 49 6.88 -1.75 5.05
CA ILE A 49 5.71 -2.30 5.74
C ILE A 49 5.67 -1.87 7.22
N ARG A 50 6.82 -1.80 7.91
CA ARG A 50 6.90 -1.30 9.29
C ARG A 50 6.59 0.19 9.39
N ARG A 51 6.94 0.99 8.38
CA ARG A 51 6.55 2.41 8.31
C ARG A 51 5.05 2.55 8.05
N VAL A 52 4.48 1.66 7.25
CA VAL A 52 3.03 1.55 7.02
C VAL A 52 2.41 1.02 8.32
N SER A 53 2.19 1.91 9.28
CA SER A 53 1.51 1.58 10.54
C SER A 53 0.05 1.25 10.21
N TRP A 54 -0.27 -0.04 10.16
CA TRP A 54 -1.65 -0.48 9.97
C TRP A 54 -2.44 -0.27 11.26
N HIS A 55 -3.55 0.44 11.15
CA HIS A 55 -4.47 0.79 12.21
C HIS A 55 -5.76 -0.01 12.07
N ASP A 56 -6.38 -0.39 13.18
CA ASP A 56 -7.71 -1.01 13.18
C ASP A 56 -8.75 0.01 12.64
N ALA A 57 -9.65 -0.43 11.76
CA ALA A 57 -10.69 0.40 11.15
C ALA A 57 -11.64 1.06 12.16
N LYS A 58 -11.69 0.56 13.40
CA LYS A 58 -12.41 1.18 14.53
C LYS A 58 -11.78 2.50 14.98
N THR A 59 -10.50 2.70 14.69
CA THR A 59 -9.79 3.96 14.94
C THR A 59 -9.65 4.66 13.59
N PRO A 60 -10.58 5.53 13.19
CA PRO A 60 -10.55 6.10 11.86
C PRO A 60 -9.31 6.98 11.63
N PRO A 61 -8.86 7.16 10.38
CA PRO A 61 -7.85 8.14 10.03
C PRO A 61 -8.30 9.55 10.42
N PRO A 62 -7.37 10.53 10.48
CA PRO A 62 -7.74 11.93 10.61
C PRO A 62 -8.78 12.32 9.57
N VAL A 63 -9.80 13.04 10.01
CA VAL A 63 -10.90 13.52 9.17
C VAL A 63 -10.98 15.05 9.22
N HIS A 64 -11.49 15.64 8.16
CA HIS A 64 -11.74 17.06 8.02
C HIS A 64 -13.13 17.31 7.44
N ASP A 65 -13.63 18.53 7.62
CA ASP A 65 -14.87 18.98 6.99
C ASP A 65 -14.60 19.31 5.52
N GLU A 66 -15.35 18.68 4.61
CA GLU A 66 -15.42 19.08 3.21
C GLU A 66 -16.80 19.62 2.88
N SER A 67 -16.83 20.67 2.07
CA SER A 67 -18.07 21.24 1.55
C SER A 67 -17.90 21.70 0.12
N TRP A 68 -18.87 21.37 -0.72
CA TRP A 68 -18.93 21.80 -2.11
C TRP A 68 -20.37 22.12 -2.49
N GLU A 69 -20.55 22.83 -3.61
CA GLU A 69 -21.87 23.10 -4.18
C GLU A 69 -22.00 22.35 -5.50
N ASN A 70 -23.11 21.62 -5.67
CA ASN A 70 -23.44 20.95 -6.92
C ASN A 70 -24.89 21.25 -7.28
N ALA A 71 -25.14 21.73 -8.50
CA ALA A 71 -26.49 22.10 -8.97
C ALA A 71 -27.28 23.05 -8.04
N GLY A 72 -26.60 23.88 -7.26
CA GLY A 72 -27.21 24.80 -6.28
C GLY A 72 -27.54 24.17 -4.93
N GLU A 73 -27.27 22.88 -4.75
CA GLU A 73 -27.32 22.21 -3.45
C GLU A 73 -25.94 22.26 -2.78
N LYS A 74 -25.92 22.67 -1.51
CA LYS A 74 -24.70 22.67 -0.70
C LYS A 74 -24.55 21.32 -0.02
N HIS A 75 -23.47 20.62 -0.34
CA HIS A 75 -23.08 19.38 0.29
C HIS A 75 -22.02 19.65 1.36
N CYS A 76 -22.12 18.92 2.47
CA CYS A 76 -21.09 18.91 3.51
C CYS A 76 -20.94 17.48 4.05
N CYS A 77 -19.71 17.06 4.27
CA CYS A 77 -19.39 15.77 4.87
C CYS A 77 -18.08 15.83 5.65
N ILE A 78 -17.93 14.88 6.57
CA ILE A 78 -16.68 14.67 7.29
C ILE A 78 -15.95 13.54 6.57
N MET A 79 -14.79 13.83 5.99
CA MET A 79 -14.02 12.88 5.19
C MET A 79 -12.58 12.76 5.65
N SER A 80 -11.95 11.62 5.40
CA SER A 80 -10.50 11.50 5.47
C SER A 80 -9.84 11.72 4.12
N GLU A 81 -8.54 11.97 4.16
CA GLU A 81 -7.66 11.71 3.02
C GLU A 81 -7.75 10.24 2.56
N LEU A 82 -7.29 9.99 1.33
CA LEU A 82 -7.15 8.63 0.81
C LEU A 82 -6.10 7.85 1.63
N VAL A 83 -6.45 6.62 1.97
CA VAL A 83 -5.62 5.69 2.75
C VAL A 83 -5.57 4.33 2.05
N TRP A 84 -4.56 3.52 2.37
CA TRP A 84 -4.63 2.09 2.09
C TRP A 84 -5.65 1.46 3.02
N VAL A 85 -6.53 0.62 2.49
CA VAL A 85 -7.50 -0.16 3.25
C VAL A 85 -7.29 -1.65 2.99
N CYS A 86 -7.45 -2.47 4.02
CA CYS A 86 -7.46 -3.92 3.92
C CYS A 86 -8.83 -4.43 4.38
N CYS A 87 -9.56 -5.03 3.44
CA CYS A 87 -10.91 -5.52 3.66
C CYS A 87 -10.92 -6.96 4.24
N GLU A 88 -12.08 -7.45 4.66
CA GLU A 88 -12.26 -8.82 5.18
C GLU A 88 -11.75 -9.91 4.24
N SER A 89 -11.90 -9.71 2.94
CA SER A 89 -11.36 -10.58 1.89
C SER A 89 -9.83 -10.58 1.78
N ARG A 90 -9.14 -9.77 2.59
CA ARG A 90 -7.68 -9.49 2.56
C ARG A 90 -7.20 -8.73 1.32
N ASN A 91 -8.13 -8.28 0.47
CA ASN A 91 -7.79 -7.37 -0.61
C ASN A 91 -7.37 -6.02 -0.03
N THR A 92 -6.30 -5.47 -0.60
CA THR A 92 -5.77 -4.17 -0.24
C THR A 92 -5.96 -3.21 -1.41
N MET A 93 -6.49 -2.02 -1.14
CA MET A 93 -6.80 -1.00 -2.14
C MET A 93 -6.85 0.39 -1.52
N LYS A 94 -7.07 1.42 -2.33
CA LYS A 94 -7.31 2.76 -1.79
C LYS A 94 -8.74 2.89 -1.30
N GLY A 95 -8.93 3.70 -0.27
CA GLY A 95 -10.24 4.01 0.28
C GLY A 95 -10.21 5.25 1.16
N TRP A 96 -11.36 5.65 1.64
CA TRP A 96 -11.53 6.77 2.56
C TRP A 96 -12.70 6.49 3.50
N ILE A 97 -12.78 7.25 4.58
CA ILE A 97 -13.97 7.29 5.42
C ILE A 97 -14.75 8.57 5.09
N GLU A 98 -16.07 8.44 4.96
CA GLU A 98 -16.99 9.55 4.78
C GLU A 98 -18.17 9.36 5.73
N ASN A 99 -18.42 10.34 6.60
CA ASN A 99 -19.49 10.32 7.60
C ASN A 99 -19.52 9.02 8.43
N GLY A 100 -18.34 8.48 8.74
CA GLY A 100 -18.16 7.23 9.51
C GLY A 100 -18.38 5.94 8.71
N LYS A 101 -18.69 6.00 7.41
CA LYS A 101 -18.79 4.84 6.52
C LYS A 101 -17.52 4.72 5.67
N TRP A 102 -17.01 3.50 5.53
CA TRP A 102 -15.83 3.22 4.71
C TRP A 102 -16.21 3.04 3.25
N TYR A 103 -15.48 3.72 2.37
CA TYR A 103 -15.56 3.63 0.92
C TYR A 103 -14.24 3.14 0.35
N ILE A 104 -14.31 2.46 -0.79
CA ILE A 104 -13.16 1.99 -1.57
C ILE A 104 -13.06 2.80 -2.86
N GLU A 105 -11.92 2.70 -3.55
CA GLU A 105 -11.60 3.47 -4.77
C GLU A 105 -12.67 3.45 -5.87
N ASP A 106 -13.51 2.42 -5.92
CA ASP A 106 -14.68 2.31 -6.79
C ASP A 106 -15.85 3.26 -6.43
N GLY A 107 -15.75 4.09 -5.39
CA GLY A 107 -16.82 4.98 -4.92
C GLY A 107 -17.95 4.27 -4.16
N ARG A 108 -17.84 2.95 -3.97
CA ARG A 108 -18.84 2.16 -3.26
C ARG A 108 -18.47 1.99 -1.80
N PRO A 109 -19.45 1.89 -0.90
CA PRO A 109 -19.17 1.53 0.48
C PRO A 109 -18.61 0.11 0.56
N ALA A 110 -17.52 -0.08 1.31
CA ALA A 110 -16.78 -1.34 1.35
C ALA A 110 -17.67 -2.55 1.72
N ALA A 111 -18.54 -2.37 2.71
CA ALA A 111 -19.47 -3.38 3.20
C ALA A 111 -20.49 -3.85 2.15
N ASP A 112 -20.74 -3.05 1.11
CA ASP A 112 -21.69 -3.34 0.03
C ASP A 112 -20.98 -4.04 -1.17
N THR A 113 -19.71 -4.40 -1.02
CA THR A 113 -18.89 -5.03 -2.07
C THR A 113 -18.48 -6.46 -1.69
N PRO A 114 -18.05 -7.29 -2.67
CA PRO A 114 -17.51 -8.62 -2.39
C PRO A 114 -16.26 -8.62 -1.50
N TYR A 115 -15.61 -7.47 -1.32
CA TYR A 115 -14.41 -7.36 -0.48
C TYR A 115 -14.71 -7.41 1.01
N GLY A 116 -15.95 -7.10 1.41
CA GLY A 116 -16.39 -7.00 2.80
C GLY A 116 -15.96 -5.71 3.50
N ALA A 117 -16.23 -5.62 4.80
CA ALA A 117 -15.91 -4.42 5.59
C ALA A 117 -14.39 -4.17 5.67
N VAL A 118 -13.99 -2.90 5.79
CA VAL A 118 -12.59 -2.54 6.08
C VAL A 118 -12.23 -3.01 7.49
N LYS A 119 -11.11 -3.73 7.61
CA LYS A 119 -10.56 -4.19 8.91
C LYS A 119 -9.38 -3.35 9.36
N PHE A 120 -8.53 -2.97 8.41
CA PHE A 120 -7.35 -2.16 8.70
C PHE A 120 -7.21 -1.06 7.67
N TRP A 121 -6.57 0.03 8.08
CA TRP A 121 -6.13 1.07 7.18
C TRP A 121 -4.70 1.48 7.49
N ALA A 122 -4.02 2.09 6.54
CA ALA A 122 -2.73 2.70 6.76
C ALA A 122 -2.59 3.96 5.90
N PRO A 123 -1.84 4.96 6.36
CA PRO A 123 -1.62 6.17 5.56
C PRO A 123 -0.99 5.81 4.21
N LEU A 124 -1.41 6.53 3.15
CA LEU A 124 -0.67 6.52 1.89
C LEU A 124 0.69 7.18 2.16
N LEU A 125 1.72 6.35 2.36
CA LEU A 125 3.09 6.86 2.44
C LEU A 125 3.49 7.36 1.06
N GLU A 126 4.01 8.57 0.99
CA GLU A 126 4.83 8.96 -0.16
C GLU A 126 6.06 8.03 -0.20
N PRO A 127 6.49 7.59 -1.40
CA PRO A 127 7.73 6.85 -1.54
C PRO A 127 8.85 7.63 -0.84
N PRO A 128 9.72 6.99 -0.05
CA PRO A 128 10.83 7.71 0.57
C PRO A 128 11.64 8.39 -0.52
N GLU A 129 11.87 9.71 -0.39
CA GLU A 129 12.77 10.43 -1.28
C GLU A 129 14.11 9.71 -1.32
N VAL A 130 14.48 9.23 -2.50
CA VAL A 130 15.77 8.58 -2.72
C VAL A 130 16.82 9.69 -2.60
N ALA A 131 17.50 9.76 -1.46
CA ALA A 131 18.69 10.60 -1.33
C ALA A 131 19.67 10.19 -2.44
N LYS A 132 19.90 11.13 -3.37
CA LYS A 132 20.83 10.96 -4.49
C LYS A 132 22.28 10.89 -4.01
#